data_AF-A0A945ZUE1-F1
#
_entry.id   AF-A0A945ZUE1-F1
#
_cell.length_a   1.000
_cell.length_b   1.000
_cell.length_c   1.000
_cell.angle_alpha   90.00
_cell.angle_beta   90.00
_cell.angle_gamma   90.00
#
_symmetry.space_group_name_H-M   'P 1'
#
loop_
_entity.id
_entity.type
_entity.pdbx_description
1 polymer ?
#
loop_
_entity_poly.entity_id
_entity_poly.type
_entity_poly.pdbx_seq_one_letter_code
_entity_poly.pdbx_strand_id
1 'polypeptide(L)'
;VVSIKPLLLTPISKSQIVRHALGKSVFSFFNIIAFFYLIPLTWVLINKDYQVNQLIGWNLTIIAFVYITNYLNFILNNNNKLLYSIAAILVLIKLLEYYSVFDFTIYSEAFFYSFYTNPLYSLLPWVFLIWLYFYVFKYFKNGLYIDLGLKKRTEEAKIDDFSWLDRFGKTAVFLKNDLRLIKRSKRARGTVLAGIFFLFYGFIFYFSEDIYGPSMTFFGYLFASGGFLFMFGAFVPSWDSQYYSLMMCQNIEYKEYIKSKWSLVVIGTSISTLLACFIYSFLGADAIFAVLAGGLYNIGINGYLTLWAGAFTKTPIDLDSNKNIFGDTKAFNMKTLLIALPQMALPIALFSIGNYYYSASIGCLIVGTTGILGILLKEQVFNLIIKAYKTEKYSTLKAYKQN
;
A
#
# COMPACT_ATOMS: atom_id res chain seq x y z
N VAL A 1 7.32 -12.31 -9.63
CA VAL A 1 8.48 -13.20 -9.88
C VAL A 1 8.02 -14.64 -9.79
N VAL A 2 7.84 -15.31 -10.93
CA VAL A 2 7.46 -16.74 -10.99
C VAL A 2 8.66 -17.55 -10.53
N SER A 3 8.50 -18.43 -9.54
CA SER A 3 9.51 -19.42 -9.21
C SER A 3 9.58 -20.44 -10.34
N ILE A 4 10.36 -20.15 -11.38
CA ILE A 4 10.53 -21.03 -12.56
C ILE A 4 11.33 -22.31 -12.20
N LYS A 5 12.04 -22.28 -11.07
CA LYS A 5 12.90 -23.34 -10.54
C LYS A 5 12.27 -24.74 -10.45
N PRO A 6 11.09 -24.92 -9.85
CA PRO A 6 10.50 -26.26 -9.71
C PRO A 6 10.04 -26.83 -11.06
N LEU A 7 9.61 -25.95 -11.98
CA LEU A 7 9.11 -26.34 -13.31
C LEU A 7 10.24 -26.84 -14.23
N LEU A 8 11.48 -26.38 -14.00
CA LEU A 8 12.65 -26.85 -14.74
C LEU A 8 12.99 -28.33 -14.50
N LEU A 9 12.53 -28.90 -13.38
CA LEU A 9 12.72 -30.32 -13.04
C LEU A 9 11.58 -31.21 -13.53
N THR A 10 10.51 -30.61 -14.05
CA THR A 10 9.35 -31.33 -14.59
C THR A 10 9.50 -31.55 -16.10
N PRO A 11 8.80 -32.52 -16.71
CA PRO A 11 8.86 -32.80 -18.16
C PRO A 11 8.13 -31.73 -19.01
N ILE A 12 8.14 -30.46 -18.58
CA ILE A 12 7.53 -29.34 -19.28
C ILE A 12 8.58 -28.65 -20.15
N SER A 13 8.23 -28.36 -21.41
CA SER A 13 9.16 -27.70 -22.32
C SER A 13 9.51 -26.27 -21.86
N LYS A 14 10.76 -25.85 -22.05
CA LYS A 14 11.22 -24.47 -21.75
C LYS A 14 10.32 -23.40 -22.40
N SER A 15 9.81 -23.69 -23.59
CA SER A 15 8.86 -22.83 -24.34
C SER A 15 7.57 -22.57 -23.56
N GLN A 16 6.95 -23.63 -23.03
CA GLN A 16 5.72 -23.54 -22.24
C GLN A 16 5.96 -22.81 -20.93
N ILE A 17 7.10 -23.07 -20.27
CA ILE A 17 7.48 -22.39 -19.03
C ILE A 17 7.61 -20.88 -19.25
N VAL A 18 8.34 -20.46 -20.29
CA VAL A 18 8.54 -19.03 -20.60
C VAL A 18 7.22 -18.38 -21.02
N ARG A 19 6.42 -19.03 -21.88
CA ARG A 19 5.10 -18.51 -22.28
C ARG A 19 4.16 -18.35 -21.08
N HIS A 20 4.16 -19.31 -20.16
CA HIS A 20 3.37 -19.22 -18.94
C HIS A 20 3.83 -18.07 -18.04
N ALA A 21 5.15 -17.90 -17.88
CA ALA A 21 5.71 -16.81 -17.07
C ALA A 21 5.39 -15.43 -17.64
N LEU A 22 5.55 -15.24 -18.96
CA LEU A 22 5.20 -13.99 -19.65
C LEU A 22 3.69 -13.74 -19.64
N GLY A 23 2.87 -14.75 -19.93
CA GLY A 23 1.40 -14.64 -19.89
C GLY A 23 0.88 -14.28 -18.49
N LYS A 24 1.46 -14.85 -17.44
CA LYS A 24 1.12 -14.47 -16.05
C LYS A 24 1.45 -13.01 -15.73
N SER A 25 2.45 -12.42 -16.39
CA SER A 25 2.81 -11.01 -16.19
C SER A 25 1.76 -10.06 -16.75
N VAL A 26 1.06 -10.44 -17.82
CA VAL A 26 -0.01 -9.64 -18.43
C VAL A 26 -1.08 -9.32 -17.39
N PHE A 27 -1.50 -10.32 -16.61
CA PHE A 27 -2.49 -10.17 -15.53
C PHE A 27 -1.88 -9.74 -14.19
N SER A 28 -0.71 -9.11 -14.20
CA SER A 28 -0.15 -8.54 -12.97
C SER A 28 -0.95 -7.32 -12.52
N PHE A 29 -1.02 -7.11 -11.20
CA PHE A 29 -1.73 -5.98 -10.60
C PHE A 29 -1.31 -4.62 -11.22
N PHE A 30 -0.02 -4.43 -11.47
CA PHE A 30 0.52 -3.20 -12.07
C PHE A 30 0.06 -2.94 -13.50
N ASN A 31 -0.30 -3.98 -14.26
CA ASN A 31 -0.86 -3.80 -15.60
C ASN A 31 -2.37 -3.61 -15.54
N ILE A 32 -3.04 -4.28 -14.61
CA ILE A 32 -4.50 -4.18 -14.43
C ILE A 32 -4.90 -2.81 -13.86
N ILE A 33 -4.07 -2.19 -13.00
CA ILE A 33 -4.38 -0.89 -12.40
C ILE A 33 -4.56 0.22 -13.46
N ALA A 34 -3.87 0.12 -14.60
CA ALA A 34 -4.06 1.06 -15.70
C ALA A 34 -5.49 1.04 -16.24
N PHE A 35 -6.16 -0.11 -16.27
CA PHE A 35 -7.56 -0.21 -16.69
C PHE A 35 -8.52 0.46 -15.69
N PHE A 36 -8.22 0.38 -14.39
CA PHE A 36 -9.00 1.09 -13.36
C PHE A 36 -8.95 2.61 -13.51
N TYR A 37 -7.89 3.15 -14.11
CA TYR A 37 -7.80 4.57 -14.46
C TYR A 37 -8.47 4.88 -15.81
N LEU A 38 -8.20 4.07 -16.85
CA LEU A 38 -8.68 4.33 -18.20
C LEU A 38 -10.20 4.20 -18.34
N ILE A 39 -10.84 3.25 -17.66
CA ILE A 39 -12.27 3.01 -17.78
C ILE A 39 -13.09 4.21 -17.26
N PRO A 40 -12.90 4.70 -16.02
CA PRO A 40 -13.60 5.91 -15.54
C PRO A 40 -13.28 7.15 -16.37
N LEU A 41 -12.00 7.35 -16.76
CA LEU A 41 -11.60 8.49 -17.58
C LEU A 41 -12.36 8.51 -18.91
N THR A 42 -12.43 7.36 -19.59
CA THR A 42 -13.13 7.24 -20.87
C THR A 42 -14.62 7.57 -20.73
N TRP A 43 -15.25 7.08 -19.65
CA TRP A 43 -16.67 7.34 -19.41
C TRP A 43 -16.95 8.84 -19.18
N VAL A 44 -16.10 9.52 -18.43
CA VAL A 44 -16.20 10.98 -18.23
C VAL A 44 -16.00 11.73 -19.54
N LEU A 45 -15.05 11.33 -20.39
CA LEU A 45 -14.79 11.99 -21.68
C LEU A 45 -15.94 11.79 -22.66
N ILE A 46 -16.57 10.62 -22.68
CA ILE A 46 -17.79 10.37 -23.46
C ILE A 46 -18.91 11.32 -23.01
N ASN A 47 -19.09 11.51 -21.69
CA ASN A 47 -20.08 12.45 -21.15
C ASN A 47 -19.77 13.93 -21.44
N LYS A 48 -18.53 14.25 -21.86
CA LYS A 48 -18.09 15.59 -22.30
C LYS A 48 -18.07 15.73 -23.83
N ASP A 49 -18.84 14.91 -24.55
CA ASP A 49 -19.00 14.94 -26.01
C ASP A 49 -17.72 14.67 -26.83
N TYR A 50 -16.73 13.98 -26.25
CA TYR A 50 -15.55 13.53 -27.01
C TYR A 50 -15.90 12.36 -27.95
N GLN A 51 -15.24 12.30 -29.11
CA GLN A 51 -15.50 11.28 -30.12
C GLN A 51 -15.04 9.89 -29.66
N VAL A 52 -15.98 8.94 -29.58
CA VAL A 52 -15.73 7.58 -29.09
C VAL A 52 -14.62 6.85 -29.88
N ASN A 53 -14.60 6.98 -31.21
CA ASN A 53 -13.58 6.34 -32.06
C ASN A 53 -12.15 6.84 -31.74
N GLN A 54 -12.02 8.13 -31.42
CA GLN A 54 -10.74 8.76 -31.07
C GLN A 54 -10.27 8.31 -29.69
N LEU A 55 -11.20 8.23 -28.74
CA LEU A 55 -10.93 7.71 -27.39
C LEU A 55 -10.48 6.25 -27.41
N ILE A 56 -11.07 5.39 -28.25
CA ILE A 56 -10.65 3.99 -28.38
C ILE A 56 -9.20 3.91 -28.87
N GLY A 57 -8.83 4.68 -29.89
CA GLY A 57 -7.46 4.74 -30.40
C GLY A 57 -6.46 5.17 -29.33
N TRP A 58 -6.79 6.21 -28.58
CA TRP A 58 -5.95 6.70 -27.48
C TRP A 58 -5.80 5.65 -26.37
N ASN A 59 -6.90 5.02 -25.93
CA ASN A 59 -6.88 3.98 -24.91
C ASN A 59 -6.03 2.77 -25.32
N LEU A 60 -6.15 2.31 -26.57
CA LEU A 60 -5.35 1.21 -27.09
C LEU A 60 -3.85 1.54 -27.05
N THR A 61 -3.48 2.78 -27.33
CA THR A 61 -2.09 3.24 -27.23
C THR A 61 -1.57 3.19 -25.81
N ILE A 62 -2.33 3.71 -24.83
CA ILE A 62 -1.89 3.69 -23.42
C ILE A 62 -1.75 2.25 -22.91
N ILE A 63 -2.69 1.37 -23.27
CA ILE A 63 -2.62 -0.05 -22.92
C ILE A 63 -1.35 -0.70 -23.51
N ALA A 64 -1.02 -0.42 -24.77
CA ALA A 64 0.21 -0.91 -25.38
C ALA A 64 1.46 -0.44 -24.63
N PHE A 65 1.54 0.84 -24.24
CA PHE A 65 2.66 1.37 -23.47
C PHE A 65 2.82 0.71 -22.10
N VAL A 66 1.72 0.45 -21.39
CA VAL A 66 1.74 -0.29 -20.12
C VAL A 66 2.38 -1.67 -20.30
N TYR A 67 2.01 -2.41 -21.34
CA TYR A 67 2.61 -3.72 -21.59
C TYR A 67 4.04 -3.65 -22.14
N ILE A 68 4.38 -2.64 -22.94
CA ILE A 68 5.76 -2.39 -23.38
C ILE A 68 6.67 -2.19 -22.17
N THR A 69 6.28 -1.32 -21.24
CA THR A 69 7.06 -1.07 -20.01
C THR A 69 7.18 -2.34 -19.15
N ASN A 70 6.11 -3.13 -19.02
CA ASN A 70 6.16 -4.43 -18.34
C ASN A 70 7.19 -5.38 -18.97
N TYR A 71 7.24 -5.49 -20.31
CA TYR A 71 8.20 -6.38 -20.97
C TYR A 71 9.63 -5.84 -20.97
N LEU A 72 9.83 -4.52 -21.09
CA LEU A 72 11.14 -3.90 -20.93
C LEU A 72 11.70 -4.09 -19.52
N ASN A 73 10.85 -4.04 -18.49
CA ASN A 73 11.26 -4.27 -17.10
C ASN A 73 11.91 -5.65 -16.92
N PHE A 74 11.47 -6.68 -17.65
CA PHE A 74 12.11 -7.99 -17.57
C PHE A 74 13.56 -7.99 -18.08
N ILE A 75 13.88 -7.16 -19.08
CA ILE A 75 15.23 -7.01 -19.61
C ILE A 75 16.09 -6.17 -18.66
N LEU A 76 15.53 -5.07 -18.16
CA LEU A 76 16.23 -4.12 -17.28
C LEU A 76 16.57 -4.70 -15.91
N ASN A 77 15.73 -5.58 -15.36
CA ASN A 77 15.93 -6.16 -14.03
C ASN A 77 17.21 -7.00 -13.90
N ASN A 78 17.83 -7.39 -15.02
CA ASN A 78 19.10 -8.12 -15.04
C ASN A 78 20.33 -7.23 -15.30
N ASN A 79 20.15 -5.91 -15.53
CA ASN A 79 21.24 -5.00 -15.89
C ASN A 79 21.16 -3.66 -15.13
N ASN A 80 21.71 -3.65 -13.92
CA ASN A 80 21.73 -2.48 -13.03
C ASN A 80 22.33 -1.23 -13.70
N LYS A 81 23.31 -1.37 -14.60
CA LYS A 81 23.93 -0.23 -15.31
C LYS A 81 22.93 0.49 -16.22
N LEU A 82 22.10 -0.27 -16.94
CA LEU A 82 21.05 0.31 -17.78
C LEU A 82 19.97 0.99 -16.95
N LEU A 83 19.58 0.40 -15.81
CA LEU A 83 18.60 0.99 -14.91
C LEU A 83 19.08 2.36 -14.38
N TYR A 84 20.31 2.43 -13.87
CA TYR A 84 20.87 3.71 -13.37
C TYR A 84 21.04 4.74 -14.48
N SER A 85 21.39 4.32 -15.69
CA SER A 85 21.49 5.21 -16.85
C SER A 85 20.14 5.83 -17.22
N ILE A 86 19.07 5.02 -17.29
CA ILE A 86 17.72 5.52 -17.61
C ILE A 86 17.22 6.44 -16.50
N ALA A 87 17.43 6.08 -15.23
CA ALA A 87 17.06 6.91 -14.09
C ALA A 87 17.78 8.28 -14.13
N ALA A 88 19.08 8.30 -14.44
CA ALA A 88 19.84 9.55 -14.56
C ALA A 88 19.30 10.44 -15.70
N ILE A 89 18.93 9.86 -16.84
CA ILE A 89 18.33 10.60 -17.96
C ILE A 89 16.98 11.21 -17.55
N LEU A 90 16.12 10.44 -16.89
CA LEU A 90 14.81 10.95 -16.43
C LEU A 90 14.96 12.09 -15.42
N VAL A 91 15.92 11.99 -14.50
CA VAL A 91 16.24 13.07 -13.55
C VAL A 91 16.75 14.31 -14.30
N LEU A 92 17.63 14.13 -15.29
CA LEU A 92 18.14 15.24 -16.10
C LEU A 92 17.01 15.95 -16.85
N ILE A 93 16.11 15.20 -17.49
CA ILE A 93 14.92 15.73 -18.18
C ILE A 93 14.09 16.57 -17.22
N LYS A 94 13.82 16.05 -16.01
CA LYS A 94 12.99 16.78 -15.04
C LYS A 94 13.68 18.04 -14.49
N LEU A 95 15.00 18.00 -14.32
CA LEU A 95 15.78 19.18 -13.95
C LEU A 95 15.75 20.25 -15.05
N LEU A 96 15.92 19.86 -16.33
CA LEU A 96 15.86 20.79 -17.46
C LEU A 96 14.48 21.47 -17.58
N GLU A 97 13.41 20.72 -17.32
CA GLU A 97 12.04 21.24 -17.27
C GLU A 97 11.85 22.20 -16.07
N TYR A 98 12.34 21.83 -14.88
CA TYR A 98 12.25 22.65 -13.66
C TYR A 98 12.98 24.00 -13.80
N TYR A 99 14.16 24.01 -14.43
CA TYR A 99 14.90 25.23 -14.72
C TYR A 99 14.41 25.97 -15.98
N SER A 100 13.30 25.52 -16.57
CA SER A 100 12.69 26.12 -17.78
C SER A 100 13.65 26.25 -18.96
N VAL A 101 14.67 25.40 -19.04
CA VAL A 101 15.65 25.38 -20.14
C VAL A 101 15.04 24.74 -21.39
N PHE A 102 14.18 23.73 -21.20
CA PHE A 102 13.48 23.05 -22.27
C PHE A 102 12.16 22.46 -21.76
N ASP A 103 11.05 22.78 -22.44
CA ASP A 103 9.72 22.25 -22.10
C ASP A 103 9.42 20.98 -22.89
N PHE A 104 9.62 19.83 -22.24
CA PHE A 104 9.28 18.53 -22.81
C PHE A 104 7.77 18.28 -22.92
N THR A 105 6.95 19.05 -22.22
CA THR A 105 5.49 18.90 -22.19
C THR A 105 4.89 19.14 -23.56
N ILE A 106 5.34 20.18 -24.27
CA ILE A 106 4.83 20.55 -25.60
C ILE A 106 4.99 19.38 -26.59
N TYR A 107 6.16 18.74 -26.59
CA TYR A 107 6.45 17.61 -27.47
C TYR A 107 5.72 16.35 -27.04
N SER A 108 5.64 16.09 -25.72
CA SER A 108 4.93 14.93 -25.20
C SER A 108 3.43 15.02 -25.46
N GLU A 109 2.84 16.20 -25.29
CA GLU A 109 1.43 16.48 -25.57
C GLU A 109 1.14 16.24 -27.05
N ALA A 110 1.92 16.86 -27.95
CA ALA A 110 1.75 16.66 -29.39
C ALA A 110 1.84 15.17 -29.79
N PHE A 111 2.80 14.45 -29.20
CA PHE A 111 2.95 13.01 -29.42
C PHE A 111 1.72 12.22 -28.95
N PHE A 112 1.26 12.40 -27.72
CA PHE A 112 0.12 11.64 -27.20
C PHE A 112 -1.21 12.04 -27.85
N TYR A 113 -1.36 13.32 -28.20
CA TYR A 113 -2.53 13.83 -28.90
C TYR A 113 -2.62 13.31 -30.34
N SER A 114 -1.49 13.02 -30.99
CA SER A 114 -1.48 12.43 -32.34
C SER A 114 -2.23 11.08 -32.43
N PHE A 115 -2.23 10.29 -31.35
CA PHE A 115 -2.97 9.03 -31.29
C PHE A 115 -4.48 9.22 -31.08
N TYR A 116 -4.86 10.37 -30.51
CA TYR A 116 -6.27 10.75 -30.38
C TYR A 116 -6.80 11.29 -31.72
N THR A 117 -6.06 12.17 -32.40
CA THR A 117 -6.47 12.73 -33.69
C THR A 117 -6.55 11.67 -34.78
N ASN A 118 -5.59 10.75 -34.83
CA ASN A 118 -5.54 9.64 -35.79
C ASN A 118 -5.49 8.28 -35.07
N PRO A 119 -6.64 7.64 -34.83
CA PRO A 119 -6.73 6.37 -34.09
C PRO A 119 -5.92 5.22 -34.69
N LEU A 120 -5.64 5.26 -36.00
CA LEU A 120 -4.82 4.26 -36.68
C LEU A 120 -3.37 4.25 -36.19
N TYR A 121 -2.85 5.36 -35.67
CA TYR A 121 -1.49 5.41 -35.12
C TYR A 121 -1.32 4.54 -33.88
N SER A 122 -2.42 4.16 -33.21
CA SER A 122 -2.38 3.22 -32.10
C SER A 122 -1.80 1.86 -32.48
N LEU A 123 -1.88 1.46 -33.76
CA LEU A 123 -1.31 0.20 -34.25
C LEU A 123 0.21 0.13 -34.09
N LEU A 124 0.92 1.26 -34.17
CA LEU A 124 2.39 1.28 -34.11
C LEU A 124 2.93 0.77 -32.76
N PRO A 125 2.47 1.30 -31.59
CA PRO A 125 2.78 0.72 -30.28
C PRO A 125 2.47 -0.77 -30.17
N TRP A 126 1.35 -1.24 -30.74
CA TRP A 126 0.98 -2.66 -30.70
C TRP A 126 1.92 -3.56 -31.52
N VAL A 127 2.34 -3.12 -32.71
CA VAL A 127 3.34 -3.83 -33.51
C VAL A 127 4.66 -3.93 -32.74
N PHE A 128 5.09 -2.83 -32.10
CA PHE A 128 6.30 -2.82 -31.28
C PHE A 128 6.19 -3.76 -30.07
N LEU A 129 5.03 -3.78 -29.40
CA LEU A 129 4.75 -4.71 -28.29
C LEU A 129 4.87 -6.17 -28.71
N ILE A 130 4.30 -6.53 -29.87
CA ILE A 130 4.37 -7.90 -30.40
C ILE A 130 5.82 -8.29 -30.67
N TRP A 131 6.59 -7.42 -31.33
CA TRP A 131 8.01 -7.63 -31.56
C TRP A 131 8.78 -7.81 -30.24
N LEU A 132 8.53 -6.94 -29.26
CA LEU A 132 9.17 -6.97 -27.95
C LEU A 132 8.84 -8.26 -27.19
N TYR A 133 7.60 -8.75 -27.27
CA TYR A 133 7.20 -10.03 -26.68
C TYR A 133 8.05 -11.18 -27.24
N PHE A 134 8.22 -11.26 -28.56
CA PHE A 134 9.04 -12.31 -29.17
C PHE A 134 10.52 -12.18 -28.82
N TYR A 135 11.04 -10.94 -28.75
CA TYR A 135 12.40 -10.67 -28.31
C TYR A 135 12.64 -11.15 -26.88
N VAL A 136 11.77 -10.77 -25.95
CA VAL A 136 11.82 -11.19 -24.54
C VAL A 136 11.67 -12.70 -24.40
N PHE A 137 10.76 -13.31 -25.16
CA PHE A 137 10.58 -14.76 -25.18
C PHE A 137 11.87 -15.48 -25.60
N LYS A 138 12.53 -15.03 -26.68
CA LYS A 138 13.81 -15.59 -27.14
C LYS A 138 14.90 -15.40 -26.09
N TYR A 139 14.99 -14.21 -25.49
CA TYR A 139 15.94 -13.89 -24.42
C TYR A 139 15.82 -14.86 -23.23
N PHE A 140 14.61 -15.06 -22.70
CA PHE A 140 14.41 -15.98 -21.57
C PHE A 140 14.57 -17.45 -21.93
N LYS A 141 14.09 -17.86 -23.11
CA LYS A 141 14.25 -19.25 -23.57
C LYS A 141 15.72 -19.64 -23.65
N ASN A 142 16.57 -18.74 -24.13
CA ASN A 142 18.01 -18.97 -24.24
C ASN A 142 18.73 -18.90 -22.89
N GLY A 143 18.28 -18.07 -21.94
CA GLY A 143 18.88 -17.95 -20.60
C GLY A 143 18.46 -19.02 -19.59
N LEU A 144 17.53 -19.92 -19.94
CA LEU A 144 16.94 -20.89 -19.03
C LEU A 144 17.82 -22.16 -18.89
N TYR A 145 18.90 -22.07 -18.13
CA TYR A 145 19.77 -23.21 -17.78
C TYR A 145 19.54 -23.68 -16.34
N ILE A 146 19.68 -24.98 -16.10
CA ILE A 146 19.49 -25.62 -14.79
C ILE A 146 20.55 -25.10 -13.80
N ASP A 147 21.77 -24.83 -14.28
CA ASP A 147 22.93 -24.43 -13.48
C ASP A 147 22.81 -23.02 -12.88
N LEU A 148 22.09 -22.12 -13.55
CA LEU A 148 21.71 -20.80 -13.02
C LEU A 148 20.74 -20.92 -11.82
N GLY A 149 19.97 -22.01 -11.76
CA GLY A 149 19.11 -22.34 -10.62
C GLY A 149 19.89 -22.85 -9.40
N LEU A 150 21.01 -23.53 -9.57
CA LEU A 150 21.68 -24.20 -8.45
C LEU A 150 22.53 -23.28 -7.56
N LYS A 151 22.81 -22.04 -7.98
CA LYS A 151 23.45 -21.01 -7.12
C LYS A 151 22.46 -20.50 -6.06
N LYS A 152 22.38 -21.21 -4.93
CA LYS A 152 21.74 -20.71 -3.71
C LYS A 152 22.60 -19.54 -3.19
N ARG A 153 22.18 -18.29 -3.42
CA ARG A 153 22.77 -17.16 -2.67
C ARG A 153 22.36 -17.34 -1.22
N THR A 154 23.27 -17.85 -0.40
CA THR A 154 23.15 -17.83 1.05
C THR A 154 23.53 -16.42 1.49
N GLU A 155 22.55 -15.53 1.60
CA GLU A 155 22.74 -14.33 2.40
C GLU A 155 22.87 -14.78 3.85
N GLU A 156 24.02 -14.50 4.47
CA GLU A 156 24.22 -14.69 5.90
C GLU A 156 23.12 -13.94 6.65
N ALA A 157 22.40 -14.66 7.51
CA ALA A 157 21.36 -14.07 8.33
C ALA A 157 22.01 -13.14 9.37
N LYS A 158 22.15 -11.86 9.03
CA LYS A 158 22.51 -10.83 10.01
C LYS A 158 21.41 -10.76 11.07
N ILE A 159 21.77 -11.04 12.31
CA ILE A 159 20.87 -10.88 13.46
C ILE A 159 20.79 -9.38 13.75
N ASP A 160 19.65 -8.76 13.41
CA ASP A 160 19.38 -7.39 13.85
C ASP A 160 18.89 -7.41 15.30
N ASP A 161 19.73 -6.94 16.22
CA ASP A 161 19.46 -6.99 17.65
C ASP A 161 18.51 -5.86 18.12
N PHE A 162 18.40 -4.77 17.34
CA PHE A 162 17.57 -3.60 17.64
C PHE A 162 17.73 -3.09 19.10
N SER A 163 18.95 -3.12 19.64
CA SER A 163 19.26 -2.80 21.05
C SER A 163 18.80 -1.41 21.49
N TRP A 164 18.65 -0.46 20.56
CA TRP A 164 18.08 0.87 20.84
C TRP A 164 16.65 0.85 21.38
N LEU A 165 15.91 -0.26 21.23
CA LEU A 165 14.58 -0.44 21.79
C LEU A 165 14.56 -0.80 23.26
N ASP A 166 15.68 -1.20 23.86
CA ASP A 166 15.71 -1.66 25.26
C ASP A 166 15.31 -0.57 26.27
N ARG A 167 15.35 0.72 25.85
CA ARG A 167 14.79 1.85 26.60
C ARG A 167 13.29 1.74 26.91
N PHE A 168 12.55 0.89 26.19
CA PHE A 168 11.12 0.66 26.42
C PHE A 168 10.83 -0.47 27.44
N GLY A 169 11.86 -1.02 28.09
CA GLY A 169 11.73 -2.04 29.12
C GLY A 169 11.06 -3.32 28.60
N LYS A 170 10.11 -3.89 29.36
CA LYS A 170 9.41 -5.13 28.98
C LYS A 170 8.63 -5.02 27.66
N THR A 171 8.20 -3.81 27.29
CA THR A 171 7.54 -3.54 26.00
C THR A 171 8.50 -3.74 24.82
N ALA A 172 9.81 -3.56 25.02
CA ALA A 172 10.82 -3.69 23.97
C ALA A 172 10.85 -5.09 23.35
N VAL A 173 10.59 -6.14 24.14
CA VAL A 173 10.62 -7.53 23.67
C VAL A 173 9.64 -7.75 22.52
N PHE A 174 8.39 -7.29 22.69
CA PHE A 174 7.36 -7.39 21.67
C PHE A 174 7.67 -6.50 20.46
N LEU A 175 8.12 -5.27 20.71
CA LEU A 175 8.40 -4.32 19.63
C LEU A 175 9.58 -4.76 18.76
N LYS A 176 10.64 -5.35 19.36
CA LYS A 176 11.74 -6.00 18.64
C LYS A 176 11.24 -7.15 17.76
N ASN A 177 10.35 -7.99 18.29
CA ASN A 177 9.78 -9.10 17.53
C ASN A 177 8.94 -8.60 16.34
N ASP A 178 8.13 -7.56 16.54
CA ASP A 178 7.35 -6.96 15.46
C ASP A 178 8.24 -6.34 14.37
N LEU A 179 9.32 -5.64 14.72
CA LEU A 179 10.26 -5.11 13.73
C LEU A 179 10.98 -6.23 12.96
N ARG A 180 11.37 -7.30 13.66
CA ARG A 180 11.96 -8.50 13.02
C ARG A 180 10.96 -9.16 12.08
N LEU A 181 9.68 -9.23 12.45
CA LEU A 181 8.62 -9.75 11.60
C LEU A 181 8.48 -8.93 10.32
N ILE A 182 8.38 -7.60 10.43
CA ILE A 182 8.29 -6.68 9.28
C ILE A 182 9.53 -6.82 8.38
N LYS A 183 10.73 -6.96 8.97
CA LYS A 183 11.96 -7.12 8.21
C LYS A 183 12.08 -8.49 7.55
N ARG A 184 11.67 -9.59 8.18
CA ARG A 184 11.87 -10.95 7.65
C ARG A 184 10.73 -11.46 6.77
N SER A 185 9.47 -11.17 7.12
CA SER A 185 8.31 -11.67 6.36
C SER A 185 8.02 -10.80 5.15
N LYS A 186 7.92 -11.42 3.97
CA LYS A 186 7.48 -10.75 2.74
C LYS A 186 6.06 -10.19 2.88
N ARG A 187 5.18 -10.90 3.59
CA ARG A 187 3.80 -10.49 3.81
C ARG A 187 3.71 -9.24 4.68
N ALA A 188 4.33 -9.26 5.86
CA ALA A 188 4.37 -8.09 6.75
C ALA A 188 4.99 -6.88 6.05
N ARG A 189 6.13 -7.07 5.36
CA ARG A 189 6.77 -6.02 4.57
C ARG A 189 5.86 -5.48 3.46
N GLY A 190 5.17 -6.36 2.75
CA GLY A 190 4.21 -5.99 1.71
C GLY A 190 3.05 -5.16 2.24
N THR A 191 2.52 -5.49 3.42
CA THR A 191 1.47 -4.71 4.08
C THR A 191 1.97 -3.33 4.52
N VAL A 192 3.20 -3.23 5.05
CA VAL A 192 3.80 -1.93 5.38
C VAL A 192 4.03 -1.09 4.12
N LEU A 193 4.54 -1.68 3.04
CA LEU A 193 4.69 -1.01 1.74
C LEU A 193 3.35 -0.54 1.18
N ALA A 194 2.29 -1.35 1.29
CA ALA A 194 0.94 -0.93 0.92
C ALA A 194 0.46 0.26 1.77
N GLY A 195 0.74 0.25 3.08
CA GLY A 195 0.49 1.38 3.97
C GLY A 195 1.24 2.66 3.57
N ILE A 196 2.44 2.56 2.97
CA ILE A 196 3.18 3.71 2.43
C ILE A 196 2.47 4.31 1.21
N PHE A 197 1.84 3.51 0.35
CA PHE A 197 1.09 4.04 -0.80
C PHE A 197 -0.09 4.92 -0.39
N PHE A 198 -0.65 4.73 0.81
CA PHE A 198 -1.69 5.61 1.34
C PHE A 198 -1.20 7.05 1.55
N LEU A 199 0.11 7.30 1.68
CA LEU A 199 0.66 8.67 1.75
C LEU A 199 0.28 9.52 0.55
N PHE A 200 0.02 8.91 -0.61
CA PHE A 200 -0.38 9.61 -1.84
C PHE A 200 -1.91 9.68 -2.00
N TYR A 201 -2.67 9.02 -1.14
CA TYR A 201 -4.11 8.86 -1.29
C TYR A 201 -4.86 10.19 -1.21
N GLY A 202 -4.39 11.14 -0.40
CA GLY A 202 -4.97 12.48 -0.31
C GLY A 202 -4.86 13.30 -1.60
N PHE A 203 -3.92 13.00 -2.51
CA PHE A 203 -3.86 13.70 -3.80
C PHE A 203 -5.09 13.42 -4.67
N ILE A 204 -5.64 12.21 -4.60
CA ILE A 204 -6.82 11.82 -5.38
C ILE A 204 -7.99 12.75 -5.05
N PHE A 205 -8.23 12.99 -3.76
CA PHE A 205 -9.33 13.84 -3.31
C PHE A 205 -9.03 15.32 -3.49
N TYR A 206 -7.78 15.74 -3.28
CA TYR A 206 -7.38 17.12 -3.52
C TYR A 206 -7.61 17.55 -4.98
N PHE A 207 -7.18 16.76 -5.96
CA PHE A 207 -7.40 17.08 -7.38
C PHE A 207 -8.87 16.97 -7.81
N SER A 208 -9.73 16.39 -6.97
CA SER A 208 -11.17 16.22 -7.23
C SER A 208 -12.02 16.96 -6.18
N GLU A 209 -11.47 18.00 -5.53
CA GLU A 209 -12.13 18.71 -4.45
C GLU A 209 -13.45 19.35 -4.91
N ASP A 210 -13.48 19.91 -6.13
CA ASP A 210 -14.69 20.50 -6.73
C ASP A 210 -15.85 19.50 -6.86
N ILE A 211 -15.55 18.20 -6.90
CA ILE A 211 -16.52 17.12 -7.09
C ILE A 211 -16.98 16.55 -5.74
N TYR A 212 -16.06 16.35 -4.80
CA TYR A 212 -16.32 15.62 -3.56
C TYR A 212 -16.43 16.50 -2.31
N GLY A 213 -16.04 17.77 -2.41
CA GLY A 213 -16.08 18.76 -1.35
C GLY A 213 -15.03 18.59 -0.25
N PRO A 214 -14.92 19.58 0.67
CA PRO A 214 -13.83 19.66 1.64
C PRO A 214 -13.80 18.52 2.67
N SER A 215 -14.94 17.91 2.98
CA SER A 215 -14.99 16.79 3.93
C SER A 215 -14.33 15.52 3.36
N MET A 216 -14.40 15.33 2.04
CA MET A 216 -13.76 14.20 1.37
C MET A 216 -12.27 14.47 1.10
N THR A 217 -11.87 15.73 0.94
CA THR A 217 -10.43 16.08 0.93
C THR A 217 -9.80 15.83 2.30
N PHE A 218 -10.48 16.23 3.38
CA PHE A 218 -10.07 15.86 4.74
C PHE A 218 -9.97 14.34 4.94
N PHE A 219 -10.93 13.58 4.42
CA PHE A 219 -10.87 12.11 4.43
C PHE A 219 -9.60 11.58 3.77
N GLY A 220 -9.21 12.13 2.62
CA GLY A 220 -7.95 11.81 1.94
C GLY A 220 -6.73 12.03 2.85
N TYR A 221 -6.66 13.17 3.54
CA TYR A 221 -5.56 13.48 4.48
C TYR A 221 -5.55 12.60 5.73
N LEU A 222 -6.73 12.23 6.24
CA LEU A 222 -6.86 11.28 7.35
C LEU A 222 -6.33 9.89 6.96
N PHE A 223 -6.59 9.44 5.74
CA PHE A 223 -6.04 8.18 5.23
C PHE A 223 -4.54 8.27 4.97
N ALA A 224 -4.05 9.41 4.49
CA ALA A 224 -2.62 9.60 4.28
C ALA A 224 -1.81 9.51 5.58
N SER A 225 -2.31 10.07 6.68
CA SER A 225 -1.68 9.90 8.00
C SER A 225 -1.90 8.49 8.58
N GLY A 226 -3.00 7.81 8.25
CA GLY A 226 -3.44 6.53 8.84
C GLY A 226 -3.06 5.25 8.10
N GLY A 227 -2.36 5.31 6.96
CA GLY A 227 -2.11 4.13 6.11
C GLY A 227 -1.51 2.92 6.84
N PHE A 228 -0.51 3.14 7.70
CA PHE A 228 0.09 2.07 8.51
C PHE A 228 -0.90 1.48 9.52
N LEU A 229 -1.69 2.32 10.18
CA LEU A 229 -2.72 1.91 11.15
C LEU A 229 -3.77 1.01 10.49
N PHE A 230 -4.31 1.42 9.35
CA PHE A 230 -5.37 0.67 8.67
C PHE A 230 -4.87 -0.63 8.06
N MET A 231 -3.66 -0.63 7.49
CA MET A 231 -3.12 -1.80 6.81
C MET A 231 -2.47 -2.79 7.78
N PHE A 232 -1.57 -2.33 8.63
CA PHE A 232 -0.81 -3.20 9.54
C PHE A 232 -1.51 -3.33 10.90
N GLY A 233 -2.02 -2.23 11.45
CA GLY A 233 -2.65 -2.16 12.76
C GLY A 233 -3.88 -3.08 12.89
N ALA A 234 -4.72 -3.16 11.84
CA ALA A 234 -5.94 -3.97 11.85
C ALA A 234 -5.69 -5.48 12.08
N PHE A 235 -4.48 -5.96 11.78
CA PHE A 235 -4.10 -7.37 11.90
C PHE A 235 -3.11 -7.63 13.06
N VAL A 236 -2.93 -6.67 13.97
CA VAL A 236 -1.97 -6.74 15.10
C VAL A 236 -1.94 -8.11 15.80
N PRO A 237 -3.07 -8.70 16.23
CA PRO A 237 -3.04 -10.00 16.92
C PRO A 237 -2.77 -11.17 15.99
N SER A 238 -3.24 -11.06 14.75
CA SER A 238 -3.07 -12.07 13.71
C SER A 238 -1.61 -12.22 13.27
N TRP A 239 -0.80 -11.17 13.37
CA TRP A 239 0.64 -11.25 13.10
C TRP A 239 1.38 -12.19 14.06
N ASP A 240 0.88 -12.31 15.30
CA ASP A 240 1.46 -13.19 16.32
C ASP A 240 0.85 -14.62 16.29
N SER A 241 0.02 -14.96 15.30
CA SER A 241 -0.83 -16.18 15.36
C SER A 241 -0.05 -17.48 15.56
N GLN A 242 1.15 -17.59 14.99
CA GLN A 242 1.97 -18.81 15.05
C GLN A 242 2.45 -19.15 16.47
N TYR A 243 2.77 -18.14 17.29
CA TYR A 243 3.30 -18.31 18.64
C TYR A 243 2.35 -17.75 19.71
N TYR A 244 1.12 -17.38 19.32
CA TYR A 244 0.11 -16.86 20.23
C TYR A 244 -0.16 -17.83 21.38
N SER A 245 -0.22 -19.14 21.11
CA SER A 245 -0.43 -20.17 22.14
C SER A 245 0.67 -20.16 23.22
N LEU A 246 1.93 -20.07 22.81
CA LEU A 246 3.08 -19.98 23.73
C LEU A 246 3.02 -18.69 24.55
N MET A 247 2.75 -17.56 23.90
CA MET A 247 2.66 -16.25 24.55
C MET A 247 1.57 -16.24 25.64
N MET A 248 0.44 -16.90 25.38
CA MET A 248 -0.68 -16.97 26.31
C MET A 248 -0.48 -17.91 27.52
N CYS A 249 0.57 -18.73 27.49
CA CYS A 249 1.02 -19.61 28.58
C CYS A 249 2.15 -19.00 29.43
N GLN A 250 2.81 -17.96 28.93
CA GLN A 250 3.86 -17.26 29.65
C GLN A 250 3.27 -16.25 30.64
N ASN A 251 4.05 -15.90 31.67
CA ASN A 251 3.66 -14.90 32.67
C ASN A 251 3.86 -13.46 32.13
N ILE A 252 3.14 -13.13 31.06
CA ILE A 252 3.15 -11.81 30.42
C ILE A 252 1.85 -11.10 30.75
N GLU A 253 1.94 -9.87 31.23
CA GLU A 253 0.77 -9.04 31.43
C GLU A 253 0.19 -8.57 30.08
N TYR A 254 -1.11 -8.80 29.86
CA TYR A 254 -1.82 -8.27 28.68
C TYR A 254 -1.65 -6.75 28.52
N LYS A 255 -1.49 -6.02 29.62
CA LYS A 255 -1.26 -4.58 29.58
C LYS A 255 0.04 -4.25 28.84
N GLU A 256 1.11 -5.00 29.08
CA GLU A 256 2.41 -4.80 28.42
C GLU A 256 2.33 -5.16 26.92
N TYR A 257 1.63 -6.24 26.59
CA TYR A 257 1.38 -6.64 25.20
C TYR A 257 0.61 -5.57 24.42
N ILE A 258 -0.56 -5.13 24.92
CA ILE A 258 -1.39 -4.11 24.26
C ILE A 258 -0.63 -2.78 24.17
N LYS A 259 0.11 -2.40 25.21
CA LYS A 259 0.97 -1.20 25.19
C LYS A 259 2.03 -1.28 24.10
N SER A 260 2.64 -2.43 23.87
CA SER A 260 3.61 -2.61 22.77
C SER A 260 2.95 -2.41 21.43
N LYS A 261 1.83 -3.08 21.18
CA LYS A 261 1.15 -3.01 19.89
C LYS A 261 0.61 -1.62 19.59
N TRP A 262 0.07 -0.93 20.60
CA TRP A 262 -0.29 0.48 20.49
C TRP A 262 0.92 1.36 20.18
N SER A 263 2.05 1.16 20.86
CA SER A 263 3.27 1.94 20.61
C SER A 263 3.76 1.77 19.17
N LEU A 264 3.70 0.55 18.63
CA LEU A 264 4.05 0.28 17.24
C LEU A 264 3.14 1.01 16.25
N VAL A 265 1.83 1.01 16.51
CA VAL A 265 0.84 1.78 15.73
C VAL A 265 1.14 3.28 15.82
N VAL A 266 1.38 3.81 17.02
CA VAL A 266 1.70 5.24 17.24
C VAL A 266 2.96 5.63 16.47
N ILE A 267 4.03 4.85 16.55
CA ILE A 267 5.29 5.12 15.85
C ILE A 267 5.05 5.11 14.34
N GLY A 268 4.37 4.07 13.82
CA GLY A 268 4.08 3.96 12.39
C GLY A 268 3.23 5.13 11.88
N THR A 269 2.15 5.46 12.59
CA THR A 269 1.27 6.59 12.27
C THR A 269 1.97 7.95 12.40
N SER A 270 2.87 8.11 13.38
CA SER A 270 3.65 9.35 13.53
C SER A 270 4.60 9.54 12.36
N ILE A 271 5.30 8.48 11.94
CA ILE A 271 6.18 8.52 10.76
C ILE A 271 5.38 8.83 9.50
N SER A 272 4.24 8.17 9.28
CA SER A 272 3.40 8.46 8.11
C SER A 272 2.83 9.88 8.15
N THR A 273 2.43 10.38 9.32
CA THR A 273 1.96 11.77 9.48
C THR A 273 3.07 12.77 9.14
N LEU A 274 4.30 12.56 9.61
CA LEU A 274 5.44 13.43 9.29
C LEU A 274 5.77 13.42 7.79
N LEU A 275 5.80 12.24 7.17
CA LEU A 275 6.01 12.11 5.73
C LEU A 275 4.88 12.75 4.93
N ALA A 276 3.63 12.55 5.34
CA ALA A 276 2.47 13.18 4.73
C ALA A 276 2.54 14.70 4.86
N CYS A 277 2.90 15.25 6.03
CA CYS A 277 3.07 16.69 6.20
C CYS A 277 4.12 17.25 5.23
N PHE A 278 5.25 16.55 5.05
CA PHE A 278 6.26 16.94 4.07
C PHE A 278 5.71 16.92 2.64
N ILE A 279 5.02 15.86 2.24
CA ILE A 279 4.45 15.70 0.90
C ILE A 279 3.36 16.75 0.62
N TYR A 280 2.48 17.00 1.57
CA TYR A 280 1.35 17.93 1.41
C TYR A 280 1.71 19.39 1.68
N SER A 281 2.92 19.67 2.17
CA SER A 281 3.39 21.05 2.35
C SER A 281 3.39 21.86 1.06
N PHE A 282 3.55 21.21 -0.09
CA PHE A 282 3.48 21.85 -1.42
C PHE A 282 2.07 22.33 -1.80
N LEU A 283 1.01 21.83 -1.14
CA LEU A 283 -0.38 22.21 -1.43
C LEU A 283 -0.84 23.43 -0.64
N GLY A 284 -0.23 23.71 0.51
CA GLY A 284 -0.57 24.83 1.39
C GLY A 284 -0.65 24.45 2.87
N ALA A 285 -0.82 25.46 3.72
CA ALA A 285 -0.85 25.29 5.17
C ALA A 285 -2.08 24.51 5.66
N ASP A 286 -3.24 24.68 5.01
CA ASP A 286 -4.48 24.00 5.39
C ASP A 286 -4.39 22.48 5.24
N ALA A 287 -3.70 22.00 4.21
CA ALA A 287 -3.44 20.58 4.01
C ALA A 287 -2.55 20.01 5.13
N ILE A 288 -1.54 20.76 5.59
CA ILE A 288 -0.70 20.34 6.73
C ILE A 288 -1.54 20.24 8.00
N PHE A 289 -2.40 21.22 8.28
CA PHE A 289 -3.27 21.18 9.45
C PHE A 289 -4.26 20.02 9.40
N ALA A 290 -4.81 19.72 8.23
CA ALA A 290 -5.68 18.57 8.03
C ALA A 290 -4.95 17.23 8.26
N VAL A 291 -3.73 17.09 7.76
CA VAL A 291 -2.89 15.89 7.97
C VAL A 291 -2.52 15.73 9.44
N LEU A 292 -2.14 16.81 10.13
CA LEU A 292 -1.82 16.79 11.55
C LEU A 292 -3.05 16.43 12.40
N ALA A 293 -4.20 17.03 12.12
CA ALA A 293 -5.46 16.71 12.78
C ALA A 293 -5.85 15.23 12.58
N GLY A 294 -5.76 14.74 11.33
CA GLY A 294 -5.99 13.34 11.00
C GLY A 294 -5.00 12.40 11.70
N GLY A 295 -3.73 12.77 11.78
CA GLY A 295 -2.68 12.02 12.48
C GLY A 295 -2.94 11.91 13.99
N LEU A 296 -3.31 13.02 14.64
CA LEU A 296 -3.67 13.03 16.07
C LEU A 296 -4.91 12.17 16.34
N TYR A 297 -5.94 12.28 15.51
CA TYR A 297 -7.13 11.44 15.60
C TYR A 297 -6.80 9.96 15.38
N ASN A 298 -5.90 9.67 14.43
CA ASN A 298 -5.46 8.31 14.14
C ASN A 298 -4.67 7.69 15.29
N ILE A 299 -3.81 8.45 15.96
CA ILE A 299 -3.03 8.00 17.12
C ILE A 299 -3.93 7.79 18.35
N GLY A 300 -4.83 8.74 18.60
CA GLY A 300 -5.76 8.69 19.71
C GLY A 300 -6.87 7.68 19.48
N ILE A 301 -7.89 8.07 18.73
CA ILE A 301 -9.14 7.30 18.65
C ILE A 301 -8.99 6.07 17.75
N ASN A 302 -8.54 6.22 16.50
CA ASN A 302 -8.48 5.07 15.59
C ASN A 302 -7.45 4.03 16.05
N GLY A 303 -6.34 4.45 16.67
CA GLY A 303 -5.35 3.56 17.27
C GLY A 303 -5.98 2.58 18.26
N TYR A 304 -6.86 3.06 19.13
CA TYR A 304 -7.57 2.21 20.08
C TYR A 304 -8.65 1.36 19.42
N LEU A 305 -9.46 1.95 18.54
CA LEU A 305 -10.52 1.22 17.83
C LEU A 305 -9.93 0.06 17.00
N THR A 306 -8.78 0.26 16.38
CA THR A 306 -8.12 -0.76 15.56
C THR A 306 -7.60 -1.91 16.41
N LEU A 307 -7.02 -1.61 17.58
CA LEU A 307 -6.63 -2.64 18.55
C LEU A 307 -7.84 -3.38 19.09
N TRP A 308 -8.93 -2.67 19.37
CA TRP A 308 -10.17 -3.27 19.84
C TRP A 308 -10.80 -4.19 18.78
N ALA A 309 -10.83 -3.77 17.51
CA ALA A 309 -11.23 -4.60 16.38
C ALA A 309 -10.34 -5.85 16.28
N GLY A 310 -9.04 -5.70 16.48
CA GLY A 310 -8.07 -6.79 16.50
C GLY A 310 -8.43 -7.92 17.47
N ALA A 311 -9.05 -7.61 18.62
CA ALA A 311 -9.52 -8.63 19.56
C ALA A 311 -10.53 -9.62 18.93
N PHE A 312 -11.27 -9.18 17.92
CA PHE A 312 -12.26 -9.97 17.20
C PHE A 312 -11.73 -10.54 15.88
N THR A 313 -10.55 -10.13 15.42
CA THR A 313 -9.91 -10.63 14.19
C THR A 313 -9.23 -11.98 14.47
N LYS A 314 -9.94 -13.07 14.18
CA LYS A 314 -9.52 -14.44 14.48
C LYS A 314 -8.99 -15.20 13.25
N THR A 315 -8.36 -14.48 12.32
CA THR A 315 -7.79 -15.09 11.12
C THR A 315 -6.28 -15.23 11.26
N PRO A 316 -5.75 -16.46 11.27
CA PRO A 316 -4.31 -16.68 11.29
C PRO A 316 -3.68 -16.18 9.99
N ILE A 317 -2.48 -15.60 10.11
CA ILE A 317 -1.72 -15.10 8.97
C ILE A 317 -0.61 -16.09 8.68
N ASP A 318 -0.67 -16.70 7.50
CA ASP A 318 0.47 -17.41 6.94
C ASP A 318 1.52 -16.40 6.45
N LEU A 319 2.70 -16.43 7.08
CA LEU A 319 3.81 -15.51 6.83
C LEU A 319 4.61 -15.85 5.57
N ASP A 320 4.51 -17.09 5.09
CA ASP A 320 5.30 -17.63 3.97
C ASP A 320 4.52 -17.61 2.65
N SER A 321 3.19 -17.66 2.69
CA SER A 321 2.37 -17.53 1.50
C SER A 321 2.12 -16.08 1.09
N ASN A 322 2.29 -15.83 -0.21
CA ASN A 322 1.91 -14.58 -0.87
C ASN A 322 0.46 -14.60 -1.38
N LYS A 323 -0.32 -15.62 -0.99
CA LYS A 323 -1.74 -15.69 -1.34
C LYS A 323 -2.47 -14.61 -0.54
N ASN A 324 -3.27 -13.82 -1.24
CA ASN A 324 -4.25 -12.91 -0.66
C ASN A 324 -3.66 -11.82 0.26
N ILE A 325 -2.81 -10.96 -0.32
CA ILE A 325 -2.34 -9.70 0.29
C ILE A 325 -3.54 -8.81 0.70
N PHE A 326 -4.70 -8.97 0.03
CA PHE A 326 -5.97 -8.32 0.33
C PHE A 326 -6.94 -9.16 1.19
N GLY A 327 -6.43 -10.19 1.87
CA GLY A 327 -7.21 -11.03 2.77
C GLY A 327 -7.89 -12.20 2.06
N ASP A 328 -7.88 -13.37 2.70
CA ASP A 328 -8.82 -14.42 2.37
C ASP A 328 -10.23 -13.87 2.60
N THR A 329 -11.13 -14.03 1.63
CA THR A 329 -12.56 -13.63 1.71
C THR A 329 -13.30 -14.24 2.91
N LYS A 330 -12.66 -15.17 3.64
CA LYS A 330 -13.12 -15.78 4.89
C LYS A 330 -12.91 -14.89 6.14
N ALA A 331 -12.30 -13.71 6.00
CA ALA A 331 -11.96 -12.81 7.11
C ALA A 331 -13.01 -11.70 7.38
N PHE A 332 -14.23 -11.80 6.85
CA PHE A 332 -15.29 -10.83 7.14
C PHE A 332 -15.96 -11.14 8.48
N ASN A 333 -15.46 -10.55 9.57
CA ASN A 333 -16.14 -10.56 10.86
C ASN A 333 -17.07 -9.34 10.95
N MET A 334 -18.37 -9.56 11.15
CA MET A 334 -19.35 -8.47 11.28
C MET A 334 -18.99 -7.49 12.40
N LYS A 335 -18.38 -7.96 13.50
CA LYS A 335 -17.94 -7.10 14.61
C LYS A 335 -16.79 -6.18 14.20
N THR A 336 -15.85 -6.65 13.37
CA THR A 336 -14.73 -5.81 12.91
C THR A 336 -15.21 -4.77 11.91
N LEU A 337 -16.19 -5.10 11.06
CA LEU A 337 -16.83 -4.14 10.16
C LEU A 337 -17.56 -3.03 10.92
N LEU A 338 -18.34 -3.41 11.95
CA LEU A 338 -19.04 -2.45 12.80
C LEU A 338 -18.08 -1.50 13.53
N ILE A 339 -16.91 -1.99 13.95
CA ILE A 339 -15.88 -1.15 14.59
C ILE A 339 -15.15 -0.27 13.56
N ALA A 340 -15.02 -0.71 12.31
CA ALA A 340 -14.41 0.09 11.24
C ALA A 340 -15.26 1.28 10.80
N LEU A 341 -16.58 1.19 10.88
CA LEU A 341 -17.48 2.29 10.50
C LEU A 341 -17.23 3.59 11.29
N PRO A 342 -17.19 3.58 12.64
CA PRO A 342 -16.81 4.76 13.44
C PRO A 342 -15.43 5.31 13.09
N GLN A 343 -14.46 4.46 12.73
CA GLN A 343 -13.10 4.91 12.43
C GLN A 343 -13.04 5.83 11.21
N MET A 344 -13.92 5.60 10.25
CA MET A 344 -13.99 6.36 9.00
C MET A 344 -15.03 7.49 9.09
N ALA A 345 -16.23 7.21 9.61
CA ALA A 345 -17.34 8.16 9.57
C ALA A 345 -17.23 9.26 10.63
N LEU A 346 -16.81 8.93 11.86
CA LEU A 346 -16.77 9.87 12.97
C LEU A 346 -15.84 11.07 12.74
N PRO A 347 -14.59 10.91 12.25
CA PRO A 347 -13.73 12.07 12.01
C PRO A 347 -14.23 12.96 10.87
N ILE A 348 -14.83 12.37 9.82
CA ILE A 348 -15.45 13.14 8.73
C ILE A 348 -16.64 13.93 9.26
N ALA A 349 -17.50 13.32 10.08
CA ALA A 349 -18.65 14.00 10.68
C ALA A 349 -18.21 15.17 11.57
N LEU A 350 -17.20 14.97 12.42
CA LEU A 350 -16.64 16.04 13.27
C LEU A 350 -16.07 17.19 12.42
N PHE A 351 -15.29 16.86 11.39
CA PHE A 351 -14.75 17.87 10.47
C PHE A 351 -15.87 18.61 9.73
N SER A 352 -16.85 17.89 9.21
CA SER A 352 -17.97 18.43 8.45
C SER A 352 -18.81 19.40 9.29
N ILE A 353 -19.07 19.06 10.57
CA ILE A 353 -19.74 19.96 11.51
C ILE A 353 -18.92 21.25 11.70
N GLY A 354 -17.62 21.15 11.97
CA GLY A 354 -16.78 22.33 12.15
C GLY A 354 -16.65 23.20 10.89
N ASN A 355 -16.57 22.56 9.73
CA ASN A 355 -16.47 23.23 8.44
C ASN A 355 -17.78 23.91 8.02
N TYR A 356 -18.93 23.27 8.27
CA TYR A 356 -20.24 23.82 7.90
C TYR A 356 -20.61 25.05 8.72
N TYR A 357 -20.35 25.04 10.03
CA TYR A 357 -20.72 26.15 10.90
C TYR A 357 -19.68 27.27 10.97
N TYR A 358 -18.41 26.98 10.69
CA TYR A 358 -17.34 27.96 10.85
C TYR A 358 -16.35 27.95 9.68
N SER A 359 -15.35 27.06 9.69
CA SER A 359 -14.29 27.00 8.68
C SER A 359 -13.56 25.66 8.71
N ALA A 360 -12.85 25.34 7.62
CA ALA A 360 -12.06 24.11 7.50
C ALA A 360 -11.02 23.97 8.62
N SER A 361 -10.36 25.07 9.01
CA SER A 361 -9.37 25.08 10.09
C SER A 361 -10.00 24.74 11.45
N ILE A 362 -11.22 25.21 11.72
CA ILE A 362 -11.97 24.86 12.94
C ILE A 362 -12.42 23.39 12.90
N GLY A 363 -12.82 22.89 11.73
CA GLY A 363 -13.05 21.46 11.52
C GLY A 363 -11.83 20.61 11.86
N CYS A 364 -10.64 20.99 11.36
CA CYS A 364 -9.37 20.35 11.70
C CYS A 364 -9.07 20.43 13.20
N LEU A 365 -9.30 21.57 13.84
CA LEU A 365 -9.08 21.74 15.28
C LEU A 365 -9.97 20.79 16.09
N ILE A 366 -11.26 20.68 15.78
CA ILE A 366 -12.19 19.77 16.47
C ILE A 366 -11.71 18.32 16.37
N VAL A 367 -11.28 17.88 15.18
CA VAL A 367 -10.75 16.52 14.99
C VAL A 367 -9.42 16.33 15.74
N GLY A 368 -8.53 17.32 15.69
CA GLY A 368 -7.27 17.29 16.44
C GLY A 368 -7.49 17.21 17.96
N THR A 369 -8.39 18.03 18.51
CA THR A 369 -8.70 18.04 19.94
C THR A 369 -9.36 16.75 20.40
N THR A 370 -10.25 16.16 19.60
CA THR A 370 -10.84 14.85 19.91
C THR A 370 -9.79 13.74 19.87
N GLY A 371 -8.83 13.79 18.95
CA GLY A 371 -7.66 12.91 18.95
C GLY A 371 -6.84 13.03 20.24
N ILE A 372 -6.53 14.26 20.68
CA ILE A 372 -5.80 14.52 21.92
C ILE A 372 -6.58 14.01 23.15
N LEU A 373 -7.89 14.26 23.21
CA LEU A 373 -8.75 13.72 24.27
C LEU A 373 -8.69 12.18 24.31
N GLY A 374 -8.70 11.53 23.14
CA GLY A 374 -8.47 10.08 23.06
C GLY A 374 -7.17 9.66 23.73
N ILE A 375 -6.05 10.33 23.40
CA ILE A 375 -4.73 10.03 23.98
C ILE A 375 -4.73 10.20 25.51
N LEU A 376 -5.43 11.22 26.05
CA LEU A 376 -5.53 11.45 27.49
C LEU A 376 -6.32 10.34 28.20
N LEU A 377 -7.34 9.77 27.55
CA LEU A 377 -8.19 8.70 28.08
C LEU A 377 -7.59 7.29 27.92
N LYS A 378 -6.31 7.20 27.53
CA LYS A 378 -5.60 5.95 27.22
C LYS A 378 -5.82 4.83 28.24
N GLU A 379 -5.63 5.09 29.54
CA GLU A 379 -5.69 4.05 30.57
C GLU A 379 -7.08 3.43 30.69
N GLN A 380 -8.13 4.24 30.55
CA GLN A 380 -9.52 3.78 30.61
C GLN A 380 -9.86 2.91 29.40
N VAL A 381 -9.47 3.37 28.19
CA VAL A 381 -9.70 2.62 26.95
C VAL A 381 -8.89 1.33 26.93
N PHE A 382 -7.66 1.34 27.44
CA PHE A 382 -6.84 0.13 27.55
C PHE A 382 -7.49 -0.93 28.43
N ASN A 383 -8.11 -0.55 29.56
CA ASN A 383 -8.80 -1.53 30.41
C ASN A 383 -9.97 -2.20 29.68
N LEU A 384 -10.72 -1.46 28.84
CA LEU A 384 -11.79 -2.02 28.00
C LEU A 384 -11.24 -2.98 26.95
N ILE A 385 -10.16 -2.59 26.26
CA ILE A 385 -9.49 -3.44 25.26
C ILE A 385 -8.98 -4.72 25.93
N ILE A 386 -8.27 -4.60 27.06
CA ILE A 386 -7.74 -5.76 27.80
C ILE A 386 -8.88 -6.70 28.21
N LYS A 387 -10.03 -6.18 28.64
CA LYS A 387 -11.21 -7.00 28.94
C LYS A 387 -11.67 -7.78 27.71
N ALA A 388 -11.76 -7.13 26.55
CA ALA A 388 -12.14 -7.79 25.29
C ALA A 388 -11.14 -8.89 24.87
N TYR A 389 -9.83 -8.63 24.99
CA TYR A 389 -8.81 -9.64 24.69
C TYR A 389 -8.87 -10.83 25.65
N LYS A 390 -9.13 -10.59 26.94
CA LYS A 390 -9.30 -11.67 27.93
C LYS A 390 -10.54 -12.51 27.66
N THR A 391 -11.66 -11.89 27.29
CA THR A 391 -12.90 -12.61 26.96
C THR A 391 -12.77 -13.46 25.70
N GLU A 392 -12.07 -12.94 24.68
CA GLU A 392 -11.93 -13.63 23.40
C GLU A 392 -10.77 -14.64 23.37
N LYS A 393 -9.87 -14.62 24.38
CA LYS A 393 -8.64 -15.43 24.48
C LYS A 393 -8.77 -16.85 23.95
N TYR A 394 -9.70 -17.64 24.51
CA TYR A 394 -9.84 -19.06 24.17
C TYR A 394 -10.34 -19.30 22.75
N SER A 395 -11.24 -18.44 22.29
CA SER A 395 -11.76 -18.53 20.93
C SER A 395 -10.69 -18.17 19.89
N THR A 396 -9.83 -17.19 20.19
CA THR A 396 -8.68 -16.81 19.37
C THR A 396 -7.64 -17.94 19.34
N LEU A 397 -7.34 -18.57 20.48
CA LEU A 397 -6.46 -19.75 20.56
C LEU A 397 -6.97 -20.91 19.71
N LYS A 398 -8.29 -21.18 19.73
CA LYS A 398 -8.90 -22.22 18.91
C LYS A 398 -8.76 -21.91 17.42
N ALA A 399 -9.02 -20.67 17.03
CA ALA A 399 -8.96 -20.24 15.63
C ALA A 399 -7.53 -20.29 15.06
N TYR A 400 -6.52 -19.89 15.84
CA TYR A 400 -5.12 -19.91 15.39
C TYR A 400 -4.49 -21.31 15.37
N LYS A 401 -5.10 -22.31 16.03
CA LYS A 401 -4.66 -23.72 15.98
C LYS A 401 -5.21 -24.50 14.78
N GLN A 402 -6.19 -23.97 14.03
CA GLN A 402 -6.85 -24.69 12.93
C GLN A 402 -6.04 -24.71 11.61
N ASN A 403 -4.77 -24.31 11.63
CA ASN A 403 -3.87 -24.32 10.47
C ASN A 403 -2.72 -25.30 10.66
#